data_AF-A0A965W523-F1
#
_entry.id   AF-A0A965W523-F1
#
_cell.length_a   1.000
_cell.length_b   1.000
_cell.length_c   1.000
_cell.angle_alpha   90.00
_cell.angle_beta   90.00
_cell.angle_gamma   90.00
#
_symmetry.space_group_name_H-M   'P 1'
#
loop_
_entity.id
_entity.type
_entity.pdbx_description
1 polymer ?
#
loop_
_entity_poly.entity_id
_entity_poly.type
_entity_poly.pdbx_seq_one_letter_code
_entity_poly.pdbx_strand_id
1 'polypeptide(L)'
;MFGLADDSFLNDGYELTFKHEVYAIMNTITHILFHFNKQHPNTQAFIMHALEIDSHQKNKRLNVYEYFIIRALPSTWSYVIENNTIRIYKKC
;
A
#
# COMPACT_ATOMS: atom_id res chain seq x y z
N MET A 1 -18.98 7.21 -3.92
CA MET A 1 -19.42 7.72 -2.60
C MET A 1 -18.15 8.01 -1.82
N PHE A 2 -17.80 9.29 -1.65
CA PHE A 2 -16.68 9.71 -0.80
C PHE A 2 -17.16 9.67 0.65
N GLY A 3 -16.74 8.66 1.40
CA GLY A 3 -17.11 8.49 2.81
C GLY A 3 -16.07 9.12 3.71
N LEU A 4 -16.49 10.18 4.41
CA LEU A 4 -15.81 10.75 5.57
C LEU A 4 -15.50 9.62 6.56
N ALA A 5 -14.24 9.47 6.95
CA ALA A 5 -13.85 8.52 7.98
C ALA A 5 -14.31 9.06 9.33
N ASP A 6 -15.40 8.49 9.84
CA ASP A 6 -15.86 8.59 11.21
C ASP A 6 -15.01 7.63 12.07
N ASP A 7 -14.47 8.13 13.19
CA ASP A 7 -13.57 7.39 14.10
C ASP A 7 -14.25 6.19 14.78
N SER A 8 -15.56 6.02 14.57
CA SER A 8 -16.35 4.85 15.01
C SER A 8 -16.08 3.58 14.19
N PHE A 9 -15.43 3.66 13.01
CA PHE A 9 -15.14 2.51 12.15
C PHE A 9 -14.00 1.60 12.63
N LEU A 10 -13.32 1.98 13.71
CA LEU A 10 -12.10 1.30 14.18
C LEU A 10 -12.36 0.05 15.04
N ASN A 11 -13.58 -0.15 15.56
CA ASN A 11 -13.79 -1.10 16.67
C ASN A 11 -14.59 -2.38 16.35
N ASP A 12 -15.22 -2.51 15.18
CA ASP A 12 -16.01 -3.71 14.86
C ASP A 12 -15.58 -4.32 13.52
N GLY A 13 -14.88 -5.45 13.57
CA GLY A 13 -14.94 -6.44 12.49
C GLY A 13 -13.90 -6.35 11.38
N TYR A 14 -12.60 -6.29 11.69
CA TYR A 14 -11.60 -6.91 10.81
C TYR A 14 -11.56 -8.44 11.03
N GLU A 15 -12.72 -9.09 11.07
CA GLU A 15 -12.80 -10.55 11.05
C GLU A 15 -12.60 -11.02 9.61
N LEU A 16 -11.45 -11.68 9.38
CA LEU A 16 -11.13 -12.46 8.18
C LEU A 16 -11.32 -11.70 6.85
N THR A 17 -10.40 -10.80 6.51
CA THR A 17 -10.21 -10.42 5.10
C THR A 17 -9.87 -11.69 4.33
N PHE A 18 -10.78 -12.16 3.48
CA PHE A 18 -10.53 -13.36 2.70
C PHE A 18 -9.32 -13.11 1.80
N LYS A 19 -8.46 -14.12 1.63
CA LYS A 19 -7.21 -13.99 0.85
C LYS A 19 -7.47 -13.35 -0.53
N HIS A 20 -8.59 -13.70 -1.17
CA HIS A 20 -9.03 -13.14 -2.47
C HIS A 20 -9.33 -11.63 -2.44
N GLU A 21 -9.89 -11.11 -1.36
CA GLU A 21 -10.18 -9.67 -1.20
C GLU A 21 -8.88 -8.89 -1.08
N VAL A 22 -7.91 -9.42 -0.33
CA VAL A 22 -6.57 -8.82 -0.26
C VAL A 22 -5.96 -8.73 -1.67
N TYR A 23 -6.05 -9.79 -2.50
CA TYR A 23 -5.55 -9.72 -3.89
C TYR A 23 -6.26 -8.61 -4.69
N ALA A 24 -7.58 -8.50 -4.60
CA ALA A 24 -8.36 -7.51 -5.35
C ALA A 24 -8.08 -6.07 -4.89
N ILE A 25 -7.99 -5.84 -3.58
CA ILE A 25 -7.66 -4.54 -2.99
C ILE A 25 -6.26 -4.11 -3.43
N MET A 26 -5.28 -5.01 -3.31
CA MET A 26 -3.90 -4.71 -3.70
C MET A 26 -3.77 -4.43 -5.19
N ASN A 27 -4.48 -5.18 -6.04
CA ASN A 27 -4.53 -4.89 -7.47
C ASN A 27 -5.10 -3.48 -7.74
N THR A 28 -6.18 -3.10 -7.05
CA THR A 28 -6.79 -1.78 -7.17
C THR A 28 -5.83 -0.66 -6.78
N ILE A 29 -5.09 -0.83 -5.66
CA ILE A 29 -4.07 0.13 -5.23
C ILE A 29 -2.99 0.29 -6.30
N THR A 30 -2.49 -0.81 -6.85
CA THR A 30 -1.52 -0.80 -7.94
C THR A 30 -2.03 -0.02 -9.15
N HIS A 31 -3.29 -0.26 -9.57
CA HIS A 31 -3.91 0.49 -10.67
C HIS A 31 -3.98 1.99 -10.38
N ILE A 32 -4.35 2.39 -9.17
CA ILE A 32 -4.39 3.80 -8.76
C ILE A 32 -3.00 4.45 -8.89
N LEU A 33 -1.95 3.79 -8.38
CA LEU A 33 -0.57 4.29 -8.45
C LEU A 33 -0.12 4.47 -9.92
N PHE A 34 -0.45 3.52 -10.78
CA PHE A 34 -0.15 3.60 -12.21
C PHE A 34 -0.85 4.75 -12.90
N HIS A 35 -2.16 4.88 -12.69
CA HIS A 35 -2.94 5.96 -13.28
C HIS A 35 -2.49 7.32 -12.78
N PHE A 36 -2.20 7.44 -11.48
CA PHE A 36 -1.67 8.66 -10.89
C PHE A 36 -0.34 9.06 -11.51
N ASN A 37 0.63 8.14 -11.61
CA ASN A 37 1.93 8.44 -12.22
C ASN A 37 1.80 8.81 -13.72
N LYS A 38 0.85 8.22 -14.44
CA LYS A 38 0.57 8.59 -15.84
C LYS A 38 0.07 10.04 -15.96
N GLN A 39 -0.77 10.48 -15.02
CA GLN A 39 -1.28 11.85 -14.98
C GLN A 39 -0.27 12.85 -14.41
N HIS A 40 0.65 12.38 -13.57
CA HIS A 40 1.65 13.18 -12.88
C HIS A 40 3.07 12.63 -13.15
N PRO A 41 3.64 12.85 -14.34
CA PRO A 41 4.94 12.28 -14.72
C PRO A 41 6.10 12.77 -13.85
N ASN A 42 5.93 13.91 -13.16
CA ASN A 42 6.92 14.48 -12.25
C ASN A 42 6.92 13.84 -10.85
N THR A 43 6.02 12.90 -10.56
CA THR A 43 6.03 12.16 -9.28
C THR A 43 7.35 11.40 -9.14
N GLN A 44 8.07 11.65 -8.05
CA GLN A 44 9.38 11.03 -7.80
C GLN A 44 9.31 9.88 -6.79
N ALA A 45 8.30 9.87 -5.93
CA ALA A 45 8.16 8.87 -4.89
C ALA A 45 6.71 8.67 -4.45
N PHE A 46 6.44 7.47 -3.93
CA PHE A 46 5.25 7.10 -3.19
C PHE A 46 5.67 6.60 -1.79
N ILE A 47 4.90 6.96 -0.77
CA ILE A 47 5.15 6.55 0.61
C ILE A 47 3.90 5.87 1.13
N MET A 48 4.06 4.66 1.66
CA MET A 48 2.98 3.86 2.22
C MET A 48 3.32 3.48 3.65
N HIS A 49 2.38 3.70 4.56
CA HIS A 49 2.53 3.36 5.97
C HIS A 49 1.65 2.16 6.31
N ALA A 50 2.24 1.14 6.92
CA ALA A 50 1.48 0.09 7.58
C ALA A 50 1.12 0.59 8.98
N LEU A 51 -0.16 0.92 9.19
CA LEU A 51 -0.66 1.22 10.53
C LEU A 51 -0.49 -0.04 11.41
N GLU A 52 0.30 0.09 12.48
CA GLU A 52 0.38 -0.95 13.50
C GLU A 52 -0.90 -0.92 14.34
N ILE A 53 -1.51 -2.10 14.46
CA ILE A 53 -2.53 -2.34 15.50
C ILE A 53 -1.84 -2.90 16.76
N ASP A 54 -0.61 -3.42 16.63
CA ASP A 54 0.15 -4.01 17.74
C ASP A 54 1.67 -3.96 17.48
N SER A 55 2.45 -3.41 18.40
CA SER A 55 3.87 -3.03 18.23
C SER A 55 4.86 -4.20 18.16
N HIS A 56 4.37 -5.44 18.32
CA HIS A 56 5.19 -6.64 18.40
C HIS A 56 5.21 -7.52 17.15
N GLN A 57 4.43 -7.21 16.11
CA GLN A 57 4.46 -7.95 14.84
C GLN A 57 5.04 -7.10 13.72
N LYS A 58 6.32 -7.35 13.39
CA LYS A 58 6.91 -6.88 12.14
C LYS A 58 5.96 -7.22 10.98
N ASN A 59 5.51 -6.17 10.33
CA ASN A 59 4.20 -6.06 9.69
C ASN A 59 3.97 -7.06 8.56
N LYS A 60 3.14 -8.09 8.79
CA LYS A 60 2.62 -8.98 7.72
C LYS A 60 2.01 -8.18 6.55
N ARG A 61 1.49 -6.98 6.82
CA ARG A 61 0.97 -6.03 5.82
C ARG A 61 2.05 -5.49 4.87
N LEU A 62 3.26 -5.22 5.37
CA LEU A 62 4.37 -4.79 4.51
C LEU A 62 4.77 -5.87 3.52
N ASN A 63 4.76 -7.15 3.92
CA ASN A 63 5.05 -8.26 3.01
C ASN A 63 4.02 -8.35 1.87
N VAL A 64 2.75 -8.04 2.15
CA VAL A 64 1.71 -7.96 1.13
C VAL A 64 1.97 -6.78 0.20
N TYR A 65 2.28 -5.60 0.74
CA TYR A 65 2.60 -4.44 -0.10
C TYR A 65 3.83 -4.70 -0.97
N GLU A 66 4.85 -5.33 -0.41
CA GLU A 66 6.05 -5.75 -1.12
C GLU A 66 5.72 -6.69 -2.28
N TYR A 67 4.94 -7.74 -2.02
CA TYR A 67 4.62 -8.74 -3.04
C TYR A 67 3.84 -8.16 -4.22
N PHE A 68 2.84 -7.31 -3.96
CA PHE A 68 1.92 -6.86 -5.00
C PHE A 68 2.35 -5.58 -5.70
N ILE A 69 2.80 -4.59 -4.94
CA ILE A 69 3.05 -3.26 -5.48
C ILE A 69 4.39 -3.26 -6.20
N ILE A 70 5.41 -3.87 -5.60
CA ILE A 70 6.77 -3.81 -6.14
C ILE A 70 6.92 -4.69 -7.36
N ARG A 71 6.32 -5.89 -7.35
CA ARG A 71 6.35 -6.77 -8.54
C ARG A 71 5.58 -6.19 -9.71
N ALA A 72 4.56 -5.39 -9.44
CA ALA A 72 3.79 -4.76 -10.50
C ALA A 72 4.52 -3.53 -11.08
N LEU A 73 5.34 -2.84 -10.29
CA LEU A 73 5.97 -1.60 -10.72
C LEU A 73 7.02 -1.81 -11.83
N PRO A 74 7.17 -0.84 -12.75
CA PRO A 74 8.21 -0.89 -13.78
C PRO A 74 9.60 -0.90 -13.15
N SER A 75 10.58 -1.49 -13.85
CA SER A 75 11.97 -1.58 -13.40
C SER A 75 12.67 -0.24 -13.16
N THR A 76 12.07 0.87 -13.64
CA THR A 76 12.48 2.25 -13.39
C THR A 76 12.20 2.73 -11.97
N TRP A 77 11.47 1.95 -11.17
CA TRP A 77 11.22 2.22 -9.76
C TRP A 77 12.05 1.28 -8.88
N SER A 78 12.43 1.81 -7.72
CA SER A 78 13.09 1.11 -6.62
C SER A 78 12.30 1.35 -5.34
N TYR A 79 12.62 0.62 -4.29
CA TYR A 79 11.97 0.78 -3.00
C TYR A 79 12.94 0.58 -1.84
N VAL A 80 12.57 1.11 -0.69
CA VAL A 80 13.21 0.83 0.60
C VAL A 80 12.11 0.64 1.64
N ILE A 81 12.33 -0.31 2.55
CA ILE A 81 11.45 -0.57 3.69
C ILE A 81 12.18 -0.08 4.94
N GLU A 82 11.61 0.92 5.61
CA GLU A 82 12.14 1.50 6.84
C GLU A 82 11.04 1.46 7.90
N ASN A 83 11.26 0.70 8.98
CA ASN A 83 10.27 0.47 10.03
C ASN A 83 8.94 -0.04 9.45
N ASN A 84 7.87 0.76 9.56
CA ASN A 84 6.52 0.48 9.05
C ASN A 84 6.18 1.24 7.78
N THR A 85 7.21 1.70 7.07
CA THR A 85 7.04 2.54 5.89
C THR A 85 7.72 1.88 4.71
N ILE A 86 7.00 1.79 3.60
CA ILE A 86 7.59 1.49 2.28
C ILE A 86 7.68 2.80 1.52
N ARG A 87 8.91 3.16 1.13
CA ARG A 87 9.16 4.27 0.24
C ARG A 87 9.55 3.71 -1.12
N ILE A 88 8.75 4.04 -2.13
CA ILE A 88 8.96 3.68 -3.53
C ILE A 88 9.44 4.93 -4.24
N TYR A 89 10.50 4.87 -5.04
CA TYR A 89 11.10 6.02 -5.70
C TYR A 89 11.64 5.68 -7.09
N LYS A 90 11.69 6.66 -7.99
CA LYS A 90 12.30 6.47 -9.31
C LYS A 90 13.81 6.28 -9.16
N LYS A 91 14.38 5.33 -9.92
CA LYS A 91 15.82 5.20 -10.08
C LYS A 91 16.31 6.41 -10.85
N CYS A 92 17.16 7.22 -10.22
CA CYS A 92 17.91 8.28 -10.88
C CYS A 92 18.89 7.69 -11.89
#